data_AF-A0A945MCN8-F1
#
_entry.id   AF-A0A945MCN8-F1
#
_cell.length_a   1.000
_cell.length_b   1.000
_cell.length_c   1.000
_cell.angle_alpha   90.00
_cell.angle_beta   90.00
_cell.angle_gamma   90.00
#
_symmetry.space_group_name_H-M   'P 1'
#
loop_
_entity.id
_entity.type
_entity.pdbx_description
1 polymer ?
#
loop_
_entity_poly.entity_id
_entity_poly.type
_entity_poly.pdbx_seq_one_letter_code
_entity_poly.pdbx_strand_id
1 'polypeptide(L)'
;MQIKTLIQNHNQRSKQRYFAELPLNKPLIMGILNVTPDSFTDGGKFLDPLKAMRHAEKLVDEGADIIDIGGESTRPGASSVDLAEECRRILPVIRDVVK
;
A
#
# COMPACT_ATOMS: atom_id res chain seq x y z
N MET A 1 -5.71 -9.09 -31.71
CA MET A 1 -5.92 -7.65 -31.45
C MET A 1 -6.43 -7.51 -30.02
N GLN A 2 -5.81 -6.83 -29.05
CA GLN A 2 -4.56 -6.08 -29.02
C GLN A 2 -4.19 -5.74 -27.55
N ILE A 3 -4.19 -6.70 -26.63
CA ILE A 3 -3.86 -6.46 -25.20
C ILE A 3 -2.88 -7.53 -24.67
N LYS A 4 -1.75 -7.72 -25.37
CA LYS A 4 -0.66 -8.60 -24.91
C LYS A 4 0.76 -8.00 -25.05
N THR A 5 0.89 -6.70 -25.32
CA THR A 5 2.20 -6.16 -25.78
C THR A 5 2.91 -5.23 -24.79
N LEU A 6 2.51 -5.10 -23.51
CA LEU A 6 3.21 -4.17 -22.59
C LEU A 6 3.95 -4.77 -21.39
N ILE A 7 3.90 -6.08 -21.16
CA ILE A 7 4.46 -6.66 -19.91
C ILE A 7 5.81 -7.38 -20.12
N GLN A 8 6.24 -7.64 -21.36
CA GLN A 8 7.47 -8.42 -21.61
C GLN A 8 8.80 -7.64 -21.63
N ASN A 9 8.81 -6.32 -21.44
CA ASN A 9 10.04 -5.51 -21.53
C ASN A 9 10.59 -4.98 -20.19
N HIS A 10 10.02 -5.35 -19.05
CA HIS A 10 10.32 -4.69 -17.78
C HIS A 10 11.58 -5.16 -17.03
N ASN A 11 12.37 -6.10 -17.56
CA ASN A 11 13.37 -6.80 -16.76
C ASN A 11 14.77 -6.16 -16.68
N GLN A 12 15.00 -4.92 -17.15
CA GLN A 12 16.35 -4.32 -17.15
C GLN A 12 16.46 -2.79 -16.93
N ARG A 13 15.40 -1.99 -16.70
CA ARG A 13 15.53 -0.50 -16.82
C ARG A 13 14.97 0.47 -15.75
N SER A 14 14.46 0.06 -14.59
CA SER A 14 13.69 1.03 -13.78
C SER A 14 13.73 0.86 -12.26
N LYS A 15 14.91 0.89 -11.63
CA LYS A 15 14.98 1.10 -10.17
C LYS A 15 14.93 2.59 -9.74
N GLN A 16 15.05 3.54 -10.67
CA GLN A 16 15.14 4.98 -10.38
C GLN A 16 13.84 5.79 -10.59
N ARG A 17 12.74 5.17 -11.02
CA ARG A 17 11.58 5.89 -11.61
C ARG A 17 10.41 6.21 -10.66
N TYR A 18 10.41 5.75 -9.41
CA TYR A 18 9.18 5.79 -8.60
C TYR A 18 8.77 7.18 -8.07
N PHE A 19 9.67 8.17 -7.99
CA PHE A 19 9.33 9.51 -7.50
C PHE A 19 9.27 10.60 -8.59
N ALA A 20 9.82 10.35 -9.77
CA ALA A 20 10.06 11.40 -10.77
C ALA A 20 8.80 11.87 -11.54
N GLU A 21 7.65 11.23 -11.33
CA GLU A 21 6.42 11.47 -12.10
C GLU A 21 5.24 12.00 -11.27
N LEU A 22 5.40 12.22 -9.95
CA LEU A 22 4.35 12.81 -9.13
C LEU A 22 4.20 14.31 -9.46
N PRO A 23 2.98 14.81 -9.76
CA PRO A 23 2.77 16.22 -10.08
C PRO A 23 2.81 17.07 -8.80
N LEU A 24 4.02 17.41 -8.35
CA LEU A 24 4.29 18.20 -7.14
C LEU A 24 3.95 19.69 -7.27
N ASN A 25 3.23 20.08 -8.34
CA ASN A 25 2.70 21.42 -8.55
C ASN A 25 1.31 21.63 -7.92
N LYS A 26 0.76 20.60 -7.28
CA LYS A 26 -0.47 20.65 -6.48
C LYS A 26 -0.29 19.84 -5.18
N PRO A 27 -1.10 20.08 -4.13
CA PRO A 27 -1.19 19.15 -3.03
C PRO A 27 -1.59 17.75 -3.52
N LEU A 28 -0.96 16.72 -2.94
CA LEU A 28 -1.29 15.32 -3.18
C LEU A 28 -1.96 14.75 -1.93
N ILE A 29 -2.93 13.86 -2.13
CA ILE A 29 -3.65 13.18 -1.05
C ILE A 29 -2.97 11.84 -0.79
N MET A 30 -2.59 11.62 0.47
CA MET A 30 -2.05 10.35 0.94
C MET A 30 -3.11 9.62 1.76
N GLY A 31 -3.62 8.50 1.25
CA GLY A 31 -4.52 7.61 1.95
C GLY A 31 -3.75 6.68 2.89
N ILE A 32 -4.16 6.58 4.15
CA ILE A 32 -3.50 5.75 5.16
C ILE A 32 -4.17 4.37 5.21
N LEU A 33 -3.40 3.31 4.97
CA LEU A 33 -3.80 1.92 5.07
C LEU A 33 -3.03 1.22 6.20
N ASN A 34 -3.62 1.18 7.39
CA ASN A 34 -3.03 0.49 8.53
C ASN A 34 -3.36 -1.01 8.51
N VAL A 35 -2.33 -1.85 8.41
CA VAL A 35 -2.39 -3.31 8.40
C VAL A 35 -2.05 -3.85 9.79
N THR A 36 -2.78 -3.39 10.81
CA THR A 36 -2.54 -3.77 12.20
C THR A 36 -3.74 -4.53 12.81
N PRO A 37 -3.50 -5.48 13.74
CA PRO A 37 -4.58 -6.22 14.42
C PRO A 37 -5.50 -5.31 15.24
N ASP A 38 -4.97 -4.19 15.70
CA ASP A 38 -5.54 -3.26 16.67
C ASP A 38 -6.06 -1.96 16.02
N SER A 39 -6.29 -1.97 14.71
CA SER A 39 -6.92 -0.87 13.98
C SER A 39 -8.29 -0.56 14.60
N PHE A 40 -8.34 0.58 15.29
CA PHE A 40 -9.38 1.02 16.23
C PHE A 40 -10.78 1.16 15.58
N THR A 41 -10.85 1.23 14.25
CA THR A 41 -12.08 1.40 13.47
C THR A 41 -12.60 0.10 12.86
N ASP A 42 -11.79 -0.95 12.75
CA ASP A 42 -12.15 -2.15 11.96
C ASP A 42 -11.85 -3.50 12.62
N GLY A 43 -11.24 -3.56 13.80
CA GLY A 43 -11.09 -4.80 14.57
C GLY A 43 -10.22 -5.86 13.89
N GLY A 44 -9.15 -5.43 13.20
CA GLY A 44 -8.21 -6.35 12.54
C GLY A 44 -8.68 -6.89 11.18
N LYS A 45 -9.73 -6.33 10.58
CA LYS A 45 -10.23 -6.75 9.25
C LYS A 45 -9.18 -6.70 8.14
N PHE A 46 -8.10 -5.91 8.26
CA PHE A 46 -7.06 -5.79 7.23
C PHE A 46 -5.88 -6.77 7.39
N LEU A 47 -5.93 -7.71 8.34
CA LEU A 47 -5.02 -8.86 8.33
C LEU A 47 -5.26 -9.78 7.12
N ASP A 48 -6.42 -9.65 6.48
CA ASP A 48 -6.72 -10.26 5.19
C ASP A 48 -6.19 -9.35 4.06
N PRO A 49 -5.18 -9.79 3.29
CA PRO A 49 -4.61 -9.00 2.20
C PRO A 49 -5.65 -8.54 1.18
N LEU A 50 -6.71 -9.34 0.95
CA LEU A 50 -7.77 -8.98 0.00
C LEU A 50 -8.60 -7.79 0.49
N LYS A 51 -8.86 -7.71 1.80
CA LYS A 51 -9.57 -6.56 2.39
C LYS A 51 -8.71 -5.30 2.36
N ALA A 52 -7.40 -5.44 2.61
CA ALA A 52 -6.45 -4.34 2.50
C ALA A 52 -6.38 -3.81 1.06
N MET A 53 -6.31 -4.70 0.06
CA MET A 53 -6.36 -4.35 -1.37
C MET A 53 -7.64 -3.59 -1.72
N ARG A 54 -8.82 -4.10 -1.31
CA ARG A 54 -10.11 -3.41 -1.56
C ARG A 54 -10.19 -2.05 -0.89
N HIS A 55 -9.55 -1.87 0.26
CA HIS A 55 -9.49 -0.56 0.91
C HIS A 55 -8.56 0.40 0.16
N ALA A 56 -7.41 -0.08 -0.32
CA ALA A 56 -6.54 0.70 -1.19
C ALA A 56 -7.27 1.15 -2.47
N GLU A 57 -8.01 0.25 -3.14
CA GLU A 57 -8.86 0.60 -4.30
C GLU A 57 -9.87 1.70 -3.95
N LYS A 58 -10.54 1.56 -2.80
CA LYS A 58 -11.48 2.58 -2.32
C LYS A 58 -10.82 3.94 -2.07
N LEU A 59 -9.64 3.97 -1.45
CA LEU A 59 -8.90 5.20 -1.20
C LEU A 59 -8.51 5.90 -2.51
N VAL A 60 -8.13 5.13 -3.52
CA VAL A 60 -7.87 5.64 -4.88
C VAL A 60 -9.15 6.21 -5.50
N ASP A 61 -10.29 5.50 -5.40
CA ASP A 61 -11.59 5.97 -5.89
C ASP A 61 -12.04 7.27 -5.17
N GLU A 62 -11.66 7.45 -3.90
CA GLU A 62 -11.90 8.66 -3.11
C GLU A 62 -10.89 9.79 -3.40
N GLY A 63 -9.88 9.55 -4.25
CA GLY A 63 -8.95 10.55 -4.75
C GLY A 63 -7.57 10.56 -4.12
N ALA A 64 -7.15 9.48 -3.47
CA ALA A 64 -5.77 9.35 -3.00
C ALA A 64 -4.78 9.26 -4.18
N ASP A 65 -3.78 10.14 -4.19
CA ASP A 65 -2.66 10.09 -5.14
C ASP A 65 -1.56 9.11 -4.64
N ILE A 66 -1.49 8.88 -3.33
CA ILE A 66 -0.49 8.05 -2.64
C ILE A 66 -1.19 7.16 -1.62
N ILE A 67 -0.73 5.92 -1.45
CA ILE A 67 -1.16 5.03 -0.37
C ILE A 67 0.01 4.78 0.58
N ASP A 68 -0.18 5.08 1.86
CA ASP A 68 0.78 4.82 2.94
C ASP A 68 0.38 3.56 3.70
N ILE A 69 1.22 2.52 3.63
CA ILE A 69 0.93 1.18 4.15
C ILE A 69 1.79 0.94 5.39
N GLY A 70 1.17 0.88 6.57
CA GLY A 70 1.86 0.64 7.84
C GLY A 70 1.49 -0.68 8.51
N GLY A 71 2.48 -1.48 8.91
CA GLY A 71 2.27 -2.75 9.65
C GLY A 71 2.44 -2.63 11.16
N GLU A 72 3.01 -1.53 11.63
CA GLU A 72 3.21 -1.20 13.04
C GLU A 72 2.35 0.01 13.45
N SER A 73 1.73 -0.08 14.63
CA SER A 73 0.95 1.02 15.19
C SER A 73 1.86 1.94 16.01
N THR A 74 1.82 3.24 15.73
CA THR A 74 2.53 4.30 16.49
C THR A 74 1.64 5.02 17.50
N ARG A 75 0.43 4.51 17.77
CA ARG A 75 -0.48 5.08 18.79
C ARG A 75 0.11 4.96 20.20
N PRO A 76 -0.19 5.89 21.13
CA PRO A 76 0.29 5.81 22.50
C PRO A 76 -0.04 4.46 23.16
N GLY A 77 0.97 3.81 23.73
CA GLY A 77 0.82 2.52 24.40
C GLY A 77 0.78 1.29 23.48
N ALA A 78 1.01 1.45 22.17
CA ALA A 78 1.22 0.30 21.28
C ALA A 78 2.46 -0.51 21.68
N SER A 79 2.36 -1.83 21.56
CA SER A 79 3.53 -2.70 21.64
C SER A 79 4.31 -2.62 20.34
N SER A 80 5.63 -2.54 20.43
CA SER A 80 6.50 -2.64 19.26
C SER A 80 6.31 -3.98 18.56
N VAL A 81 6.47 -3.95 17.24
CA VAL A 81 6.34 -5.13 16.38
C VAL A 81 7.74 -5.51 15.89
N ASP A 82 8.07 -6.81 15.89
CA ASP A 82 9.34 -7.24 15.31
C ASP A 82 9.31 -7.15 13.77
N LEU A 83 10.49 -7.07 13.16
CA LEU A 83 10.62 -6.91 11.71
C LEU A 83 9.93 -8.03 10.91
N ALA A 84 10.02 -9.27 11.37
CA ALA A 84 9.45 -10.40 10.64
C ALA A 84 7.92 -10.34 10.64
N GLU A 85 7.35 -9.93 11.77
CA GLU A 85 5.94 -9.72 11.96
C GLU A 85 5.41 -8.54 11.12
N GLU A 86 6.12 -7.42 11.09
CA GLU A 86 5.73 -6.28 10.25
C GLU A 86 5.77 -6.66 8.76
N CYS A 87 6.84 -7.32 8.31
CA CYS A 87 6.96 -7.83 6.95
C CYS A 87 5.81 -8.77 6.59
N ARG A 88 5.44 -9.68 7.50
CA ARG A 88 4.32 -10.62 7.31
C ARG A 88 3.00 -9.89 7.08
N ARG A 89 2.81 -8.72 7.69
CA ARG A 89 1.63 -7.87 7.50
C ARG A 89 1.66 -7.14 6.16
N ILE A 90 2.73 -6.41 5.85
CA ILE A 90 2.73 -5.46 4.73
C ILE A 90 3.06 -6.09 3.36
N LEU A 91 3.92 -7.12 3.31
CA LEU A 91 4.41 -7.66 2.03
C LEU A 91 3.32 -8.30 1.15
N PRO A 92 2.32 -9.03 1.68
CA PRO A 92 1.18 -9.47 0.87
C PRO A 92 0.40 -8.31 0.28
N VAL A 93 0.12 -7.27 1.07
CA VAL A 93 -0.65 -6.10 0.65
C VAL A 93 0.07 -5.33 -0.46
N ILE A 94 1.37 -5.05 -0.29
CA ILE A 94 2.18 -4.35 -1.30
C ILE A 94 2.17 -5.13 -2.62
N ARG A 95 2.28 -6.46 -2.58
CA ARG A 95 2.25 -7.32 -3.78
C ARG A 95 0.93 -7.25 -4.53
N ASP A 96 -0.19 -7.11 -3.81
CA ASP A 96 -1.51 -7.09 -4.43
C ASP A 96 -1.89 -5.71 -4.99
N VAL A 97 -1.39 -4.64 -4.37
CA VAL A 97 -1.65 -3.23 -4.76
C VAL A 97 -0.74 -2.75 -5.89
N VAL A 98 0.51 -3.23 -5.97
CA VAL A 98 1.46 -2.87 -7.04
C VAL A 98 1.30 -3.87 -8.19
N LYS A 99 0.50 -3.53 -9.20
CA LYS A 99 0.36 -4.29 -10.47
C LYS A 99 0.69 -3.43 -11.68
#